data_AF-A0A358MHJ8-F1
#
_entry.id   AF-A0A358MHJ8-F1
#
_cell.length_a   1.000
_cell.length_b   1.000
_cell.length_c   1.000
_cell.angle_alpha   90.00
_cell.angle_beta   90.00
_cell.angle_gamma   90.00
#
_symmetry.space_group_name_H-M   'P 1'
#
loop_
_entity.id
_entity.type
_entity.pdbx_description
1 polymer ?
#
loop_
_entity_poly.entity_id
_entity_poly.type
_entity_poly.pdbx_seq_one_letter_code
_entity_poly.pdbx_strand_id
1 'polypeptide(L)'
;FRQSDTTLATATRLTPGTVRAFEPPHTGTNYLMQEMVFRVGRRHARRLRVLALALGYGLPLALLILPMGHMAALIAVLSHIAGIFASRWLFFAEAEHVVGLYYGRPQ
;
A
#
# COMPACT_ATOMS: atom_id res chain seq x y z
N PHE A 1 -7.69 -8.52 9.33
CA PHE A 1 -8.50 -7.34 8.98
C PHE A 1 -9.97 -7.75 9.00
N ARG A 2 -10.85 -7.01 9.70
CA ARG A 2 -12.30 -7.22 9.59
C ARG A 2 -12.70 -6.85 8.16
N GLN A 3 -13.38 -7.75 7.46
CA GLN A 3 -14.03 -7.41 6.20
C GLN A 3 -15.09 -6.35 6.50
N SER A 4 -15.15 -5.27 5.73
CA SER A 4 -16.25 -4.32 5.86
C SER A 4 -17.50 -4.97 5.30
N ASP A 5 -18.61 -4.97 6.04
CA ASP A 5 -19.91 -5.49 5.56
C ASP A 5 -20.53 -4.63 4.43
N THR A 6 -19.81 -3.62 3.94
CA THR A 6 -20.25 -2.70 2.91
C THR A 6 -20.06 -3.31 1.51
N THR A 7 -21.17 -3.50 0.80
CA THR A 7 -21.23 -3.85 -0.62
C THR A 7 -21.61 -2.63 -1.47
N LEU A 8 -21.42 -2.73 -2.79
CA LEU A 8 -21.79 -1.69 -3.75
C LEU A 8 -23.28 -1.31 -3.64
N ALA A 9 -24.14 -2.28 -3.34
CA ALA A 9 -25.57 -2.07 -3.07
C ALA A 9 -25.82 -1.29 -1.77
N THR A 10 -25.12 -1.63 -0.68
CA THR A 10 -25.28 -0.90 0.60
C THR A 10 -24.71 0.52 0.56
N ALA A 11 -23.63 0.75 -0.20
CA ALA A 11 -23.01 2.07 -0.36
C ALA A 11 -23.87 3.03 -1.21
N THR A 12 -24.59 2.49 -2.20
CA THR A 12 -25.48 3.26 -3.07
C THR A 12 -26.94 3.29 -2.60
N ARG A 13 -27.26 2.55 -1.53
CA ARG A 13 -28.64 2.26 -1.07
C ARG A 13 -29.55 1.64 -2.13
N LEU A 14 -28.99 1.00 -3.15
CA LEU A 14 -29.71 0.29 -4.19
C LEU A 14 -30.02 -1.16 -3.76
N THR A 15 -30.60 -1.32 -2.58
CA THR A 15 -31.03 -2.61 -2.01
C THR A 15 -32.56 -2.72 -2.03
N PRO A 16 -33.14 -3.91 -2.32
CA PRO A 16 -32.48 -5.16 -2.71
C PRO A 16 -32.20 -5.20 -4.23
N GLY A 17 -30.95 -5.43 -4.64
CA GLY A 17 -30.58 -5.51 -6.05
C GLY A 17 -29.11 -5.87 -6.30
N THR A 18 -28.84 -6.50 -7.45
CA THR A 18 -27.47 -6.79 -7.92
C THR A 18 -26.92 -5.55 -8.62
N VAL A 19 -26.15 -4.74 -7.89
CA VAL A 19 -25.53 -3.52 -8.45
C VAL A 19 -24.22 -3.88 -9.13
N ARG A 20 -24.10 -3.51 -10.42
CA ARG A 20 -22.88 -3.65 -11.22
C ARG A 20 -22.56 -2.32 -11.89
N ALA A 21 -21.27 -2.02 -12.06
CA ALA A 21 -20.85 -0.86 -12.84
C ALA A 21 -21.38 -0.98 -14.29
N PHE A 22 -22.07 0.06 -14.76
CA PHE A 22 -22.61 0.12 -16.13
C PHE A 22 -21.47 0.30 -17.15
N GLU A 23 -20.47 1.10 -16.80
CA GLU A 23 -19.30 1.37 -17.63
C GLU A 23 -18.07 1.53 -16.71
N PRO A 24 -16.90 0.99 -17.07
CA PRO A 24 -15.67 1.27 -16.34
C PRO A 24 -15.32 2.76 -16.48
N PRO A 25 -14.76 3.40 -15.44
CA PRO A 25 -14.39 4.83 -15.47
C PRO A 25 -13.18 5.12 -16.38
N HIS A 26 -12.77 4.19 -17.25
CA HIS A 26 -11.71 4.33 -18.25
C HIS A 26 -12.00 3.38 -19.40
N THR A 27 -11.76 3.89 -20.60
CA THR A 27 -11.88 3.21 -21.89
C THR A 27 -10.59 2.50 -22.32
N GLY A 28 -9.51 2.59 -21.53
CA GLY A 28 -8.21 1.95 -21.80
C GLY A 28 -7.66 1.16 -20.61
N THR A 29 -6.70 0.26 -20.87
CA THR A 29 -6.00 -0.46 -19.80
C THR A 29 -5.19 0.53 -18.97
N ASN A 30 -5.32 0.46 -17.65
CA ASN A 30 -4.52 1.27 -16.73
C ASN A 30 -3.25 0.49 -16.36
N TYR A 31 -2.08 1.14 -16.36
CA TYR A 31 -0.79 0.54 -15.96
C TYR A 31 -0.86 -0.13 -14.58
N LEU A 32 -1.72 0.38 -13.69
CA LEU A 32 -2.06 -0.21 -12.40
C LEU A 32 -2.60 -1.66 -12.52
N MET A 33 -3.47 -1.93 -13.52
CA MET A 33 -4.12 -3.23 -13.67
C MET A 33 -3.24 -4.34 -14.27
N GLN A 34 -2.15 -4.03 -14.99
CA GLN A 34 -1.46 -5.01 -15.84
C GLN A 34 -0.11 -5.55 -15.31
N GLU A 35 0.78 -4.76 -14.70
CA GLU A 35 2.20 -5.19 -14.71
C GLU A 35 2.87 -5.50 -13.35
N MET A 36 2.69 -4.75 -12.25
CA MET A 36 3.74 -4.80 -11.19
C MET A 36 3.39 -5.35 -9.79
N VAL A 37 2.14 -5.46 -9.35
CA VAL A 37 1.89 -5.53 -7.87
C VAL A 37 1.06 -6.72 -7.38
N PHE A 38 0.30 -7.40 -8.24
CA PHE A 38 -0.67 -8.41 -7.81
C PHE A 38 -0.08 -9.65 -7.09
N ARG A 39 1.22 -9.96 -7.27
CA ARG A 39 1.86 -11.12 -6.62
C ARG A 39 2.82 -10.78 -5.47
N VAL A 40 3.58 -9.69 -5.55
CA VAL A 40 4.70 -9.44 -4.60
C VAL A 40 4.20 -8.91 -3.26
N GLY A 41 3.16 -8.06 -3.27
CA GLY A 41 2.60 -7.43 -2.06
C GLY A 41 2.09 -8.44 -1.03
N ARG A 42 1.28 -9.43 -1.42
CA ARG A 42 0.57 -10.29 -0.43
C ARG A 42 1.49 -11.19 0.40
N ARG A 43 2.53 -11.77 -0.20
CA ARG A 43 3.44 -12.69 0.53
C ARG A 43 4.48 -11.94 1.37
N HIS A 44 4.86 -10.74 0.95
CA HIS A 44 5.96 -10.00 1.56
C HIS A 44 5.55 -8.72 2.30
N ALA A 45 4.27 -8.31 2.28
CA ALA A 45 3.78 -7.09 2.92
C ALA A 45 4.21 -6.97 4.38
N ARG A 46 4.12 -8.05 5.17
CA ARG A 46 4.54 -8.02 6.58
C ARG A 46 6.05 -7.77 6.73
N ARG A 47 6.88 -8.45 5.91
CA ARG A 47 8.33 -8.26 5.93
C ARG A 47 8.72 -6.86 5.46
N LEU A 48 8.08 -6.36 4.41
CA LEU A 48 8.28 -5.01 3.90
C LEU A 48 7.84 -3.93 4.89
N ARG A 49 6.73 -4.15 5.61
CA ARG A 49 6.29 -3.24 6.68
C ARG A 49 7.31 -3.17 7.83
N VAL A 50 7.86 -4.31 8.24
CA VAL A 50 8.93 -4.35 9.25
C VAL A 50 10.18 -3.62 8.73
N LEU A 51 10.60 -3.88 7.50
CA LEU A 51 11.75 -3.18 6.89
C LEU A 51 11.52 -1.67 6.77
N ALA A 52 10.33 -1.24 6.35
CA ALA A 52 9.97 0.16 6.24
C ALA A 52 10.02 0.86 7.61
N LEU A 53 9.53 0.21 8.67
CA LEU A 53 9.60 0.76 10.03
C LEU A 53 11.03 0.76 10.59
N ALA A 54 11.78 -0.32 10.37
CA ALA A 54 13.15 -0.44 10.84
C ALA A 54 14.08 0.57 10.15
N LEU A 55 14.05 0.66 8.82
CA LEU A 55 14.89 1.60 8.06
C LEU A 55 14.37 3.03 8.15
N GLY A 56 13.05 3.22 8.18
CA GLY A 56 12.44 4.55 8.22
C GLY A 56 12.56 5.23 9.58
N TYR A 57 12.59 4.46 10.67
CA TYR A 57 12.53 5.05 12.02
C TYR A 57 13.51 4.40 12.99
N GLY A 58 13.54 3.06 13.09
CA GLY A 58 14.34 2.36 14.10
C GLY A 58 15.85 2.62 13.98
N LEU A 59 16.43 2.34 12.81
CA LEU A 59 17.85 2.51 12.53
C LEU A 59 18.28 3.99 12.54
N PRO A 60 17.59 4.94 11.87
CA PRO A 60 17.93 6.36 11.96
C PRO A 60 17.92 6.88 13.40
N LEU A 61 16.90 6.51 14.20
CA LEU A 61 16.79 6.96 15.59
C LEU A 61 17.94 6.42 16.44
N ALA A 62 18.28 5.14 16.28
CA ALA A 62 19.44 4.56 16.95
C ALA A 62 20.74 5.29 16.58
N LEU A 63 20.97 5.56 15.29
CA LEU A 63 22.18 6.25 14.82
C LEU A 63 22.27 7.69 15.32
N LEU A 64 21.14 8.39 15.50
CA LEU A 64 21.10 9.79 15.97
C LEU A 64 21.24 9.94 17.49
N ILE A 65 20.88 8.92 18.28
CA ILE A 65 21.02 8.95 19.75
C ILE A 65 22.47 8.73 20.17
N LEU A 66 23.20 7.88 19.44
CA LEU A 66 24.62 7.67 19.72
C LEU A 66 25.43 8.89 19.24
N PRO A 67 26.54 9.25 19.91
CA PRO A 67 27.41 10.37 19.52
C PRO A 67 28.26 9.99 18.29
N MET A 68 27.59 9.64 17.21
CA MET A 68 28.18 9.20 15.96
C MET A 68 28.36 10.43 15.06
N GLY A 69 29.55 10.60 14.49
CA GLY A 69 29.87 11.77 13.66
C GLY A 69 29.03 11.86 12.38
N HIS A 70 29.32 12.87 11.54
CA HIS A 70 28.54 13.18 10.33
C HIS A 70 28.29 11.99 9.38
N MET A 71 29.18 11.01 9.35
CA MET A 71 29.02 9.81 8.53
C MET A 71 27.83 8.94 8.97
N ALA A 72 27.55 8.84 10.27
CA ALA A 72 26.37 8.16 10.76
C ALA A 72 25.08 8.94 10.50
N ALA A 73 25.14 10.27 10.55
CA ALA A 73 24.02 11.12 10.15
C ALA A 73 23.66 10.91 8.67
N LEU A 74 24.66 10.77 7.78
CA LEU A 74 24.42 10.42 6.38
C LEU A 74 23.73 9.05 6.23
N ILE A 75 24.19 8.03 6.96
CA ILE A 75 23.56 6.69 6.94
C ILE A 75 22.12 6.77 7.49
N ALA A 76 21.88 7.56 8.53
CA ALA A 76 20.54 7.78 9.09
C ALA A 76 19.59 8.40 8.04
N VAL A 77 20.04 9.41 7.30
CA VAL A 77 19.25 10.03 6.23
C VAL A 77 18.96 9.03 5.10
N LEU A 78 19.97 8.31 4.63
CA LEU A 78 19.80 7.34 3.53
C LEU A 78 18.87 6.20 3.92
N SER A 79 19.02 5.65 5.13
CA SER A 79 18.13 4.60 5.65
C SER A 79 16.70 5.11 5.82
N HIS A 80 16.52 6.33 6.34
CA HIS A 80 15.21 6.96 6.47
C HIS A 80 14.51 7.06 5.12
N ILE A 81 15.19 7.60 4.11
CA ILE A 81 14.66 7.75 2.75
C ILE A 81 14.25 6.38 2.19
N ALA A 82 15.11 5.37 2.30
CA ALA A 82 14.81 4.01 1.85
C ALA A 82 13.55 3.44 2.55
N GLY A 83 13.42 3.64 3.86
CA GLY A 83 12.25 3.22 4.63
C GLY A 83 10.97 3.93 4.22
N ILE A 84 11.03 5.24 3.96
CA ILE A 84 9.88 6.03 3.47
C ILE A 84 9.45 5.56 2.08
N PHE A 85 10.38 5.35 1.14
CA PHE A 85 10.05 4.79 -0.18
C PHE A 85 9.39 3.42 -0.07
N ALA A 86 9.91 2.53 0.77
CA ALA A 86 9.30 1.22 1.03
C ALA A 86 7.88 1.36 1.61
N SER A 87 7.66 2.30 2.54
CA SER A 87 6.35 2.56 3.13
C SER A 87 5.33 3.09 2.11
N ARG A 88 5.75 4.00 1.22
CA ARG A 88 4.90 4.58 0.18
C ARG A 88 4.55 3.54 -0.86
N TRP A 89 5.53 2.75 -1.29
CA TRP A 89 5.29 1.64 -2.19
C TRP A 89 4.31 0.62 -1.59
N LEU A 90 4.50 0.25 -0.31
CA LEU A 90 3.59 -0.67 0.39
C LEU A 90 2.17 -0.11 0.50
N PHE A 91 2.01 1.19 0.76
CA PHE A 91 0.70 1.85 0.80
C PHE A 91 -0.02 1.73 -0.54
N PHE A 92 0.65 2.03 -1.66
CA PHE A 92 0.04 1.87 -2.99
C PHE A 92 -0.30 0.40 -3.28
N ALA A 93 0.59 -0.52 -2.89
CA ALA A 93 0.35 -1.94 -3.07
C ALA A 93 -0.84 -2.48 -2.26
N GLU A 94 -1.12 -1.92 -1.09
CA GLU A 94 -2.29 -2.27 -0.27
C GLU A 94 -3.57 -1.52 -0.68
N ALA A 95 -3.47 -0.23 -1.06
CA ALA A 95 -4.62 0.61 -1.42
C ALA A 95 -5.27 0.18 -2.75
N GLU A 96 -4.50 -0.35 -3.69
CA GLU A 96 -5.03 -0.85 -4.95
C GLU A 96 -5.97 -2.06 -4.76
N HIS A 97 -5.82 -2.82 -3.67
CA HIS A 97 -6.77 -3.88 -3.30
C HIS A 97 -8.18 -3.33 -3.02
N VAL A 98 -8.29 -2.09 -2.52
CA VAL A 98 -9.58 -1.43 -2.26
C VAL A 98 -10.19 -0.90 -3.56
N VAL A 99 -9.35 -0.42 -4.48
CA VAL A 99 -9.79 0.01 -5.81
C VAL A 99 -10.33 -1.15 -6.64
N GLY A 100 -9.81 -2.37 -6.45
CA GLY A 100 -10.37 -3.59 -7.05
C GLY A 100 -11.87 -3.81 -6.75
N LEU A 101 -12.35 -3.37 -5.58
CA LEU A 101 -13.78 -3.42 -5.22
C LEU A 101 -14.62 -2.46 -6.07
N TYR A 102 -14.06 -1.30 -6.45
CA TYR A 102 -14.72 -0.34 -7.34
C TYR A 102 -14.94 -0.92 -8.74
N TYR A 103 -14.04 -1.80 -9.19
CA TYR A 103 -14.16 -2.52 -10.46
C TYR A 103 -14.97 -3.81 -10.40
N GLY A 104 -15.53 -4.16 -9.24
CA GLY A 104 -16.34 -5.36 -9.08
C GLY A 104 -15.60 -6.65 -9.41
N ARG A 105 -14.25 -6.69 -9.31
CA ARG A 105 -13.51 -7.95 -9.47
C ARG A 105 -13.84 -8.86 -8.29
N PRO A 106 -14.35 -10.08 -8.53
CA PRO A 106 -14.44 -11.09 -7.48
C PRO A 106 -13.03 -11.42 -6.98
N GLN A 107 -12.89 -11.60 -5.68
CA GLN A 107 -11.64 -12.05 -5.05
C GLN A 107 -11.36 -13.52 -5.34
#